data_AF-A0A6C0IUE8-F1
#
_entry.id   AF-A0A6C0IUE8-F1
#
_cell.length_a   1.000
_cell.length_b   1.000
_cell.length_c   1.000
_cell.angle_alpha   90.00
_cell.angle_beta   90.00
_cell.angle_gamma   90.00
#
_symmetry.space_group_name_H-M   'P 1'
#
loop_
_entity.id
_entity.type
_entity.pdbx_description
1 polymer ?
#
loop_
_entity_poly.entity_id
_entity_poly.type
_entity_poly.pdbx_seq_one_letter_code
_entity_poly.pdbx_strand_id
1 'polypeptide(L)'
;MANTGLYVLEVLQFLDDRDGEDGWKKQGGKFKHIGYMKALFKRKKDAVSYYDRHNPHMRSLNAHNNYKSDWDPETKLFYIVRDDYGIIASIDCFDVNDNPVSVEHEYGSVSTTCDYLK
;
A
#
# COMPACT_ATOMS: atom_id res chain seq x y z
N MET A 1 -4.00 -20.07 -0.31
CA MET A 1 -3.70 -19.14 -1.42
C MET A 1 -2.19 -19.15 -1.62
N ALA A 2 -1.72 -19.21 -2.86
CA ALA A 2 -0.29 -19.34 -3.15
C ALA A 2 0.42 -17.99 -2.93
N ASN A 3 1.63 -18.04 -2.38
CA ASN A 3 2.53 -16.88 -2.37
C ASN A 3 2.94 -16.59 -3.82
N THR A 4 2.65 -15.39 -4.33
CA THR A 4 3.03 -15.01 -5.70
C THR A 4 4.53 -14.71 -5.84
N GLY A 5 5.25 -14.60 -4.72
CA GLY A 5 6.64 -14.12 -4.65
C GLY A 5 6.76 -12.62 -4.92
N LEU A 6 5.62 -11.92 -4.98
CA LEU A 6 5.53 -10.49 -5.19
C LEU A 6 5.25 -9.76 -3.86
N TYR A 7 5.42 -8.46 -3.90
CA TYR A 7 5.19 -7.57 -2.77
C TYR A 7 4.22 -6.45 -3.14
N VAL A 8 3.49 -5.97 -2.14
CA VAL A 8 2.54 -4.86 -2.21
C VAL A 8 2.77 -3.89 -1.05
N LEU A 9 2.24 -2.68 -1.17
CA LEU A 9 2.14 -1.75 -0.06
C LEU A 9 0.76 -1.90 0.60
N GLU A 10 0.74 -2.38 1.84
CA GLU A 10 -0.41 -2.24 2.73
C GLU A 10 -0.51 -0.78 3.16
N VAL A 11 -1.71 -0.21 3.06
CA VAL A 11 -1.99 1.17 3.46
C VAL A 11 -2.86 1.14 4.71
N LEU A 12 -2.39 1.85 5.75
CA LEU A 12 -3.10 2.04 7.00
C LEU A 12 -3.30 3.52 7.26
N GLN A 13 -4.39 3.84 7.95
CA GLN A 13 -4.67 5.18 8.45
C GLN A 13 -4.38 5.24 9.95
N PHE A 14 -3.63 6.25 10.37
CA PHE A 14 -3.41 6.58 11.77
C PHE A 14 -4.68 7.19 12.36
N LEU A 15 -5.11 6.66 13.50
CA LEU A 15 -6.25 7.14 14.25
C LEU A 15 -5.78 8.02 15.41
N ASP A 16 -6.29 9.25 15.45
CA ASP A 16 -5.92 10.24 16.47
C ASP A 16 -6.52 9.89 17.84
N ASP A 17 -5.95 10.45 18.92
CA ASP A 17 -6.40 10.28 20.30
C ASP A 17 -7.55 11.23 20.65
N ARG A 18 -8.56 11.27 19.78
CA ARG A 18 -9.81 11.99 20.08
C ARG A 18 -10.74 11.08 20.87
N ASP A 19 -11.27 11.59 21.97
CA ASP A 19 -12.36 10.92 22.69
C ASP A 19 -13.60 10.89 21.77
N GLY A 20 -14.10 9.68 21.46
CA GLY A 20 -15.23 9.50 20.54
C GLY A 20 -15.29 8.11 19.90
N GLU A 21 -16.31 7.83 19.08
CA GLU A 21 -16.44 6.56 18.34
C GLU A 21 -15.29 6.29 17.35
N ASP A 22 -14.66 7.36 16.88
CA ASP A 22 -13.56 7.33 15.91
C ASP A 22 -12.17 7.25 16.54
N GLY A 23 -12.07 7.27 17.88
CA GLY A 23 -10.80 7.23 18.61
C GLY A 23 -10.14 5.85 18.61
N TRP A 24 -8.80 5.82 18.60
CA TRP A 24 -8.03 4.56 18.54
C TRP A 24 -8.32 3.57 19.67
N LYS A 25 -8.71 4.07 20.86
CA LYS A 25 -9.07 3.23 22.02
C LYS A 25 -10.32 2.37 21.75
N LYS A 26 -11.32 2.93 21.06
CA LYS A 26 -12.54 2.18 20.69
C LYS A 26 -12.31 1.28 19.48
N GLN A 27 -11.42 1.68 18.56
CA GLN A 27 -11.06 0.91 17.37
C GLN A 27 -10.05 -0.23 17.65
N GLY A 28 -9.59 -0.38 18.90
CA GLY A 28 -8.69 -1.46 19.32
C GLY A 28 -7.23 -1.30 18.87
N GLY A 29 -6.85 -0.13 18.35
CA GLY A 29 -5.50 0.13 17.87
C GLY A 29 -5.34 1.49 17.20
N LYS A 30 -4.09 1.98 17.15
CA LYS A 30 -3.74 3.30 16.57
C LYS A 30 -3.70 3.34 15.05
N PHE A 31 -3.81 2.20 14.39
CA PHE A 31 -3.75 2.07 12.94
C PHE A 31 -4.91 1.24 12.46
N LYS A 32 -5.64 1.77 11.48
CA LYS A 32 -6.73 1.09 10.79
C LYS A 32 -6.26 0.67 9.41
N HIS A 33 -6.37 -0.61 9.09
CA HIS A 33 -6.15 -1.08 7.72
C HIS A 33 -7.21 -0.48 6.78
N ILE A 34 -6.78 0.15 5.70
CA ILE A 34 -7.70 0.72 4.69
C ILE A 34 -7.63 0.03 3.33
N GLY A 35 -6.55 -0.70 3.06
CA GLY A 35 -6.44 -1.54 1.87
C GLY A 35 -5.00 -1.80 1.47
N TYR A 36 -4.84 -2.28 0.24
CA TYR A 36 -3.55 -2.49 -0.39
C TYR A 36 -3.46 -1.71 -1.69
N MET A 37 -2.29 -1.16 -1.95
CA MET A 37 -2.01 -0.43 -3.19
C MET A 37 -2.01 -1.40 -4.37
N LYS A 38 -2.53 -0.95 -5.51
CA LYS A 38 -2.57 -1.72 -6.76
C LYS A 38 -1.19 -2.00 -7.37
N ALA A 39 -0.15 -1.30 -6.92
CA ALA A 39 1.24 -1.54 -7.30
C ALA A 39 1.74 -2.93 -6.85
N LEU A 40 2.46 -3.61 -7.74
CA LEU A 40 3.13 -4.88 -7.47
C LEU A 40 4.64 -4.77 -7.68
N PHE A 41 5.40 -5.36 -6.77
CA PHE A 41 6.87 -5.29 -6.77
C PHE A 41 7.49 -6.69 -6.74
N LYS A 42 8.58 -6.90 -7.49
CA LYS A 42 9.32 -8.18 -7.46
C LYS A 42 10.21 -8.32 -6.22
N ARG A 43 10.58 -7.21 -5.59
CA ARG A 43 11.50 -7.18 -4.45
C ARG A 43 11.03 -6.15 -3.43
N LYS A 44 11.21 -6.41 -2.14
CA LYS A 44 10.87 -5.43 -1.10
C LYS A 44 11.59 -4.08 -1.28
N LYS A 45 12.85 -4.10 -1.75
CA LYS A 45 13.62 -2.88 -2.02
C LYS A 45 13.03 -2.02 -3.15
N ASP A 46 12.33 -2.64 -4.09
CA ASP A 46 11.68 -1.94 -5.21
C ASP A 46 10.43 -1.21 -4.67
N ALA A 47 9.69 -1.82 -3.73
CA ALA A 47 8.60 -1.16 -3.01
C ALA A 47 9.08 0.02 -2.14
N VAL A 48 10.23 -0.13 -1.46
CA VAL A 48 10.86 0.95 -0.69
C VAL A 48 11.26 2.10 -1.61
N SER A 49 11.94 1.78 -2.72
CA SER A 49 12.40 2.79 -3.68
C SER A 49 11.23 3.57 -4.29
N TYR A 50 10.14 2.87 -4.64
CA TYR A 50 8.91 3.49 -5.10
C TYR A 50 8.31 4.44 -4.05
N TYR A 51 8.13 3.99 -2.81
CA TYR A 51 7.63 4.84 -1.72
C TYR A 51 8.51 6.09 -1.53
N ASP A 52 9.83 5.92 -1.45
CA ASP A 52 10.77 7.01 -1.17
C ASP A 52 10.76 8.08 -2.28
N ARG A 53 10.54 7.70 -3.55
CA ARG A 53 10.41 8.67 -4.65
C ARG A 53 9.13 9.50 -4.58
N HIS A 54 8.03 8.91 -4.16
CA HIS A 54 6.73 9.58 -4.08
C HIS A 54 6.51 10.33 -2.76
N ASN A 55 7.31 10.03 -1.74
CA ASN A 55 7.21 10.64 -0.41
C ASN A 55 8.57 11.25 0.02
N PRO A 56 9.16 12.17 -0.77
CA PRO A 56 10.48 12.73 -0.48
C PRO A 56 10.51 13.59 0.81
N HIS A 57 9.33 14.01 1.29
CA HIS A 57 9.16 14.71 2.57
C HIS A 57 9.20 13.78 3.78
N MET A 58 9.05 12.47 3.56
CA MET A 58 9.05 11.45 4.61
C MET A 58 10.41 10.79 4.76
N ARG A 59 10.65 10.20 5.93
CA ARG A 59 11.76 9.27 6.14
C ARG A 59 11.56 8.04 5.25
N SER A 60 12.67 7.47 4.75
CA SER A 60 12.64 6.24 3.97
C SER A 60 11.86 5.12 4.65
N LEU A 61 11.06 4.39 3.86
CA LEU A 61 10.16 3.33 4.36
C LEU A 61 10.90 2.21 5.11
N ASN A 62 12.17 1.98 4.82
CA ASN A 62 12.96 0.93 5.47
C ASN A 62 14.09 1.50 6.35
N ALA A 63 13.98 2.73 6.83
CA ALA A 63 15.00 3.36 7.67
C ALA A 63 15.33 2.57 8.96
N HIS A 64 14.35 1.83 9.48
CA HIS A 64 14.51 0.99 10.68
C HIS A 64 14.67 -0.51 10.35
N ASN A 65 14.97 -0.86 9.09
CA ASN A 65 15.11 -2.24 8.61
C ASN A 65 13.89 -3.15 8.89
N ASN A 66 12.69 -2.57 8.93
CA ASN A 66 11.45 -3.26 9.27
C ASN A 66 10.38 -3.17 8.17
N TYR A 67 10.69 -2.53 7.03
CA TYR A 67 9.79 -2.29 5.90
C TYR A 67 8.46 -1.60 6.27
N LYS A 68 8.53 -0.57 7.11
CA LYS A 68 7.40 0.23 7.58
C LYS A 68 7.76 1.70 7.58
N SER A 69 6.91 2.51 6.95
CA SER A 69 7.09 3.97 6.97
C SER A 69 6.81 4.54 8.37
N ASP A 70 7.13 5.81 8.58
CA ASP A 70 6.47 6.58 9.64
C ASP A 70 5.04 6.94 9.17
N TRP A 71 4.18 7.43 10.08
CA TRP A 71 2.88 7.96 9.68
C TRP A 71 3.05 9.41 9.20
N ASP A 72 2.40 9.76 8.10
CA ASP A 72 2.47 11.10 7.53
C ASP A 72 1.60 12.09 8.33
N PRO A 73 2.15 13.21 8.82
CA PRO A 73 1.42 14.18 9.62
C PRO A 73 0.24 14.85 8.90
N GLU A 74 0.32 14.99 7.58
CA GLU A 74 -0.68 15.65 6.75
C GLU A 74 -1.78 14.67 6.34
N THR A 75 -1.41 13.52 5.76
CA THR A 75 -2.38 12.56 5.22
C THR A 75 -2.88 11.55 6.26
N LYS A 76 -2.17 11.42 7.38
CA LYS A 76 -2.35 10.37 8.40
C LYS A 76 -2.16 8.96 7.85
N LEU A 77 -1.50 8.79 6.70
CA LEU A 77 -1.27 7.48 6.11
C LEU A 77 0.05 6.86 6.57
N PHE A 78 0.09 5.54 6.56
CA PHE A 78 1.22 4.72 6.95
C PHE A 78 1.27 3.47 6.06
N TYR A 79 2.47 3.04 5.69
CA TYR A 79 2.68 2.03 4.66
C TYR A 79 3.56 0.88 5.16
N ILE A 80 3.18 -0.36 4.84
CA ILE A 80 3.97 -1.57 5.15
C ILE A 80 4.19 -2.36 3.87
N VAL A 81 5.41 -2.84 3.62
CA VAL A 81 5.63 -3.83 2.55
C VAL A 81 5.17 -5.20 3.02
N ARG A 82 4.23 -5.80 2.28
CA ARG A 82 3.71 -7.16 2.52
C ARG A 82 3.99 -8.05 1.32
N ASP A 83 4.12 -9.34 1.58
CA ASP A 83 4.05 -10.38 0.56
C ASP A 83 2.61 -10.44 0.01
N ASP A 84 2.47 -10.59 -1.31
CA ASP A 84 1.17 -10.76 -1.94
C ASP A 84 0.65 -12.21 -1.82
N TYR A 85 -0.40 -12.37 -1.02
CA TYR A 85 -1.05 -13.65 -0.73
C TYR A 85 -2.47 -13.74 -1.33
N GLY A 86 -2.65 -13.27 -2.56
CA GLY A 86 -3.97 -13.20 -3.18
C GLY A 86 -4.76 -12.02 -2.64
N ILE A 87 -4.08 -10.90 -2.47
CA ILE A 87 -4.63 -9.67 -1.92
C ILE A 87 -5.52 -9.00 -2.97
N ILE A 88 -6.71 -8.54 -2.55
CA ILE A 88 -7.54 -7.65 -3.36
C ILE A 88 -7.05 -6.22 -3.13
N ALA A 89 -6.29 -5.69 -4.09
CA ALA A 89 -5.80 -4.32 -4.04
C ALA A 89 -6.92 -3.33 -4.41
N SER A 90 -7.15 -2.35 -3.53
CA SER A 90 -8.25 -1.39 -3.63
C SER A 90 -7.78 0.07 -3.65
N ILE A 91 -6.52 0.32 -3.29
CA ILE A 91 -5.97 1.66 -3.18
C ILE A 91 -5.17 1.97 -4.45
N ASP A 92 -5.44 3.13 -5.05
CA ASP A 92 -4.68 3.59 -6.21
C ASP A 92 -3.20 3.84 -5.85
N CYS A 93 -2.35 3.67 -6.85
CA CYS A 93 -0.95 4.06 -6.81
C CYS A 93 -0.78 5.56 -6.54
N PHE A 94 0.40 5.97 -6.08
CA PHE A 94 0.73 7.39 -5.90
C PHE A 94 0.59 8.19 -7.21
N ASP A 95 0.99 7.59 -8.33
CA ASP A 95 0.61 8.01 -9.67
C ASP A 95 -0.47 7.06 -10.22
N VAL A 96 -1.59 7.60 -10.67
CA VAL A 96 -2.69 6.79 -11.23
C VAL A 96 -2.27 6.01 -12.48
N ASN A 97 -1.25 6.48 -13.20
CA ASN A 97 -0.72 5.79 -14.38
C ASN A 97 0.05 4.52 -14.04
N ASP A 98 0.49 4.38 -12.78
CA ASP A 98 1.15 3.18 -12.27
C ASP A 98 0.15 2.10 -11.84
N ASN A 99 -1.16 2.37 -11.93
CA ASN A 99 -2.18 1.35 -11.69
C ASN A 99 -2.16 0.29 -12.80
N PRO A 100 -2.45 -0.98 -12.47
CA PRO A 100 -2.70 -2.02 -13.46
C PRO A 100 -3.82 -1.63 -14.43
N VAL A 101 -3.61 -1.92 -15.71
CA VAL A 101 -4.60 -1.65 -16.76
C VAL A 101 -5.47 -2.87 -16.94
N SER A 102 -6.77 -2.70 -16.71
CA SER A 102 -7.80 -3.69 -17.01
C SER A 102 -8.31 -3.49 -18.43
N VAL A 103 -8.25 -4.53 -19.26
CA VAL A 103 -8.87 -4.54 -20.59
C VAL A 103 -9.99 -5.56 -20.58
N GLU A 104 -11.21 -5.09 -20.82
CA GLU A 104 -12.36 -5.96 -21.07
C GLU A 104 -12.36 -6.36 -22.55
N HIS A 105 -12.41 -7.66 -22.80
CA HIS A 105 -12.49 -8.22 -24.15
C HIS A 105 -13.95 -8.45 -24.56
N GLU A 106 -14.23 -8.45 -25.86
CA GLU A 106 -15.59 -8.55 -26.44
C GLU A 106 -16.45 -9.72 -25.91
N TYR A 107 -15.82 -10.78 -25.39
CA TYR A 107 -16.50 -11.95 -24.83
C TYR A 107 -16.67 -11.91 -23.29
N GLY A 108 -16.47 -10.75 -22.65
CA GLY A 108 -16.66 -10.54 -21.22
C GLY A 108 -15.52 -11.03 -20.33
N SER A 109 -14.38 -11.44 -20.91
CA SER A 109 -13.18 -11.73 -20.14
C SER A 109 -12.43 -10.43 -19.82
N VAL A 110 -11.92 -10.33 -18.59
CA VAL A 110 -11.09 -9.21 -18.14
C VAL A 110 -9.64 -9.68 -18.06
N SER A 111 -8.75 -8.99 -18.75
CA SER A 111 -7.31 -9.14 -18.60
C SER A 111 -6.76 -7.97 -17.79
N THR A 112 -5.89 -8.23 -16.80
CA THR A 112 -5.21 -7.17 -16.04
C THR A 112 -3.72 -7.24 -16.34
N THR A 113 -3.16 -6.13 -16.84
CA THR A 113 -1.72 -6.00 -17.07
C THR A 113 -1.12 -5.19 -15.93
N CYS A 114 -0.17 -5.78 -15.20
CA CYS A 114 0.55 -5.12 -14.13
C CYS A 114 2.00 -4.87 -14.55
N ASP A 115 2.44 -3.62 -14.48
CA ASP A 115 3.87 -3.31 -14.55
C ASP A 115 4.52 -3.52 -13.18
N TYR A 116 5.70 -4.14 -13.19
CA TYR A 116 6.48 -4.31 -11.96
C TYR A 116 7.28 -3.05 -11.69
N LEU A 117 6.79 -2.27 -10.73
CA LEU A 117 7.35 -0.97 -10.39
C LEU A 117 8.65 -1.13 -9.57
N LYS A 118 9.44 -0.07 -9.56
CA LYS A 118 10.70 0.08 -8.81
C LYS A 118 10.74 1.43 -8.14
#